data_AF-A0A7C9ERX8-F1
#
_entry.id   AF-A0A7C9ERX8-F1
#
_cell.length_a   1.000
_cell.length_b   1.000
_cell.length_c   1.000
_cell.angle_alpha   90.00
_cell.angle_beta   90.00
_cell.angle_gamma   90.00
#
_symmetry.space_group_name_H-M   'P 1'
#
loop_
_entity.id
_entity.type
_entity.pdbx_description
1 polymer ?
#
loop_
_entity_poly.entity_id
_entity_poly.type
_entity_poly.pdbx_seq_one_letter_code
_entity_poly.pdbx_strand_id
1 'polypeptide(L)'
;IGGEMNLAAGIQVSQLALKHRQNKKQQQRIIVFAGSPVKHDKKMLETIGRKLKKNSVALDVVDFGEDEEGKSEKLEALVAAVNNNDTSHIVHVPPGPNALSDVLISTPIFTGDGEGGSGFAAAAAAAAAGGV
;
A
#
# COMPACT_ATOMS: atom_id res chain seq x y z
N ILE A 1 -6.39 -23.39 -9.68
CA ILE A 1 -5.43 -23.00 -8.61
C ILE A 1 -6.17 -21.99 -7.74
N GLY A 2 -6.37 -22.30 -6.47
CA GLY A 2 -7.12 -21.48 -5.53
C GLY A 2 -6.24 -21.08 -4.34
N GLY A 3 -6.53 -19.93 -3.75
CA GLY A 3 -5.89 -19.43 -2.55
C GLY A 3 -6.78 -18.37 -1.92
N GLU A 4 -6.81 -18.33 -0.59
CA GLU A 4 -7.55 -17.30 0.15
C GLU A 4 -6.57 -16.23 0.64
N MET A 5 -6.93 -14.95 0.44
CA MET A 5 -6.14 -13.85 0.97
C MET A 5 -6.34 -13.73 2.48
N ASN A 6 -5.25 -13.90 3.23
CA ASN A 6 -5.22 -13.60 4.66
C ASN A 6 -4.38 -12.35 4.94
N LEU A 7 -5.05 -11.19 4.92
CA LEU A 7 -4.42 -9.89 5.08
C LEU A 7 -3.79 -9.71 6.47
N ALA A 8 -4.42 -10.20 7.52
CA ALA A 8 -3.89 -10.13 8.88
C ALA A 8 -2.56 -10.88 9.05
N ALA A 9 -2.50 -12.12 8.56
CA ALA A 9 -1.27 -12.91 8.63
C ALA A 9 -0.16 -12.29 7.78
N GLY A 10 -0.48 -11.84 6.56
CA GLY A 10 0.47 -11.17 5.68
C GLY A 10 1.11 -9.94 6.33
N ILE A 11 0.31 -9.08 6.95
CA ILE A 11 0.82 -7.88 7.64
C ILE A 11 1.75 -8.25 8.81
N GLN A 12 1.40 -9.26 9.60
CA GLN A 12 2.23 -9.69 10.74
C GLN A 12 3.59 -10.22 10.28
N VAL A 13 3.61 -11.01 9.21
CA VAL A 13 4.85 -11.52 8.62
C VAL A 13 5.68 -10.37 8.06
N SER A 14 5.08 -9.43 7.33
CA SER A 14 5.75 -8.22 6.83
C SER A 14 6.37 -7.40 7.95
N GLN A 15 5.66 -7.25 9.08
CA GLN A 15 6.20 -6.54 10.24
C GLN A 15 7.44 -7.23 10.82
N LEU A 16 7.45 -8.57 10.89
CA LEU A 16 8.61 -9.32 11.34
C LEU A 16 9.80 -9.14 10.39
N ALA A 17 9.55 -9.21 9.07
CA ALA A 17 10.58 -8.98 8.06
C ALA A 17 11.24 -7.60 8.20
N LEU A 18 10.44 -6.55 8.46
CA LEU A 18 10.95 -5.19 8.64
C LEU A 18 11.81 -5.01 9.90
N LYS A 19 11.64 -5.84 10.94
CA LYS A 19 12.46 -5.80 12.16
C LYS A 19 13.89 -6.32 11.95
N HIS A 20 14.07 -7.28 11.04
CA HIS A 20 15.35 -7.93 10.78
C HIS A 20 16.18 -7.27 9.65
N ARG A 21 15.83 -6.04 9.25
CA ARG A 21 16.59 -5.29 8.25
C ARG A 21 17.97 -4.87 8.75
N GLN A 22 18.95 -4.83 7.85
CA GLN A 22 20.31 -4.40 8.16
C GLN A 22 20.38 -2.90 8.48
N ASN A 23 19.68 -2.05 7.71
CA ASN A 23 19.67 -0.61 7.92
C ASN A 23 18.42 -0.14 8.70
N LYS A 24 18.59 0.15 9.99
CA LYS A 24 17.49 0.58 10.87
C LYS A 24 17.06 2.05 10.68
N LYS A 25 17.85 2.85 9.97
CA LYS A 25 17.55 4.29 9.74
C LYS A 25 16.51 4.53 8.64
N GLN A 26 16.31 3.55 7.76
CA GLN A 26 15.28 3.65 6.72
C GLN A 26 13.88 3.57 7.32
N GLN A 27 12.97 4.34 6.74
CA GLN A 27 11.55 4.24 7.06
C GLN A 27 11.00 2.88 6.63
N GLN A 28 10.06 2.36 7.42
CA GLN A 28 9.40 1.09 7.15
C GLN A 28 8.14 1.38 6.34
N ARG A 29 8.03 0.80 5.15
CA ARG A 29 6.86 0.94 4.30
C ARG A 29 6.42 -0.44 3.82
N ILE A 30 5.12 -0.72 3.91
CA ILE A 30 4.47 -1.92 3.40
C ILE A 30 3.51 -1.48 2.30
N ILE A 31 3.62 -2.06 1.11
CA ILE A 31 2.67 -1.83 0.02
C ILE A 31 1.84 -3.11 -0.14
N VAL A 32 0.53 -3.00 0.03
CA VAL A 32 -0.42 -4.11 -0.03
C VAL A 32 -1.21 -4.03 -1.33
N PHE A 33 -1.09 -5.07 -2.14
CA PHE A 33 -1.88 -5.25 -3.36
C PHE A 33 -3.10 -6.11 -3.02
N ALA A 34 -4.28 -5.50 -2.93
CA ALA A 34 -5.53 -6.15 -2.55
C ALA A 34 -6.42 -6.43 -3.78
N GLY A 35 -6.23 -7.61 -4.40
CA GLY A 35 -6.97 -8.05 -5.59
C GLY A 35 -8.21 -8.91 -5.30
N SER A 36 -8.48 -9.24 -4.04
CA SER A 36 -9.49 -10.24 -3.66
C SER A 36 -10.34 -9.80 -2.46
N PRO A 37 -11.49 -10.44 -2.21
CA PRO A 37 -12.38 -10.15 -1.09
C PRO A 37 -11.68 -10.14 0.27
N VAL A 38 -11.98 -9.12 1.10
CA VAL A 38 -11.47 -9.01 2.48
C VAL A 38 -12.53 -9.53 3.45
N LYS A 39 -12.38 -10.80 3.86
CA LYS A 39 -13.29 -11.46 4.84
C LYS A 39 -13.08 -11.00 6.28
N HIS A 40 -12.05 -10.21 6.56
CA HIS A 40 -11.64 -9.84 7.92
C HIS A 40 -12.57 -8.77 8.51
N ASP A 41 -12.69 -8.77 9.83
CA ASP A 41 -13.49 -7.80 10.58
C ASP A 41 -12.82 -6.43 10.63
N LYS A 42 -13.62 -5.36 10.51
CA LYS A 42 -13.18 -3.96 10.61
C LYS A 42 -12.40 -3.70 11.92
N LYS A 43 -12.91 -4.20 13.05
CA LYS A 43 -12.25 -4.06 14.38
C LYS A 43 -10.87 -4.70 14.43
N MET A 44 -10.70 -5.85 13.76
CA MET A 44 -9.43 -6.55 13.70
C MET A 44 -8.42 -5.74 12.86
N LEU A 45 -8.86 -5.22 11.71
CA LEU A 45 -8.05 -4.35 10.85
C LEU A 45 -7.61 -3.08 11.57
N GLU A 46 -8.51 -2.39 12.28
CA GLU A 46 -8.15 -1.22 13.08
C GLU A 46 -7.12 -1.55 14.19
N THR A 47 -7.22 -2.72 14.81
CA THR A 47 -6.27 -3.17 15.83
C THR A 47 -4.89 -3.41 15.22
N ILE A 48 -4.84 -4.01 14.03
CA ILE A 48 -3.61 -4.18 13.26
C ILE A 48 -3.04 -2.81 12.86
N GLY A 49 -3.88 -1.90 12.38
CA GLY A 49 -3.46 -0.56 11.97
C GLY A 49 -2.81 0.22 13.12
N ARG A 50 -3.44 0.19 14.31
CA ARG A 50 -2.86 0.77 15.54
C ARG A 50 -1.51 0.14 15.92
N LYS A 51 -1.35 -1.18 15.72
CA LYS A 51 -0.06 -1.87 15.97
C LYS A 51 1.01 -1.39 14.99
N LEU A 52 0.69 -1.23 13.70
CA LEU A 52 1.62 -0.72 12.70
C LEU A 52 2.05 0.73 13.00
N LYS A 53 1.09 1.60 13.35
CA LYS A 53 1.35 2.98 13.73
C LYS A 53 2.33 3.10 14.91
N LYS A 54 2.17 2.27 15.95
CA LYS A 54 3.11 2.22 17.09
C LYS A 54 4.53 1.83 16.70
N ASN A 55 4.70 1.07 15.63
CA ASN A 55 6.00 0.64 15.13
C ASN A 55 6.56 1.57 14.04
N SER A 56 5.91 2.73 13.80
CA SER A 56 6.27 3.69 12.75
C SER A 56 6.42 3.03 11.38
N VAL A 57 5.42 2.22 11.01
CA VAL A 57 5.34 1.55 9.71
C VAL A 57 4.28 2.27 8.87
N ALA A 58 4.69 2.77 7.70
CA ALA A 58 3.80 3.28 6.67
C ALA A 58 3.13 2.12 5.92
N LEU A 59 1.86 2.28 5.57
CA LEU A 59 1.09 1.28 4.84
C LEU A 59 0.40 1.93 3.64
N ASP A 60 0.78 1.50 2.44
CA ASP A 60 0.11 1.88 1.21
C ASP A 60 -0.73 0.72 0.72
N VAL A 61 -1.98 0.99 0.33
CA VAL A 61 -2.91 -0.02 -0.18
C VAL A 61 -3.25 0.30 -1.62
N VAL A 62 -3.03 -0.68 -2.50
CA VAL A 62 -3.48 -0.67 -3.88
C VAL A 62 -4.67 -1.61 -3.96
N ASP A 63 -5.84 -1.02 -4.06
CA ASP A 63 -7.11 -1.71 -4.22
C ASP A 63 -7.40 -1.86 -5.71
N PHE A 64 -7.48 -3.09 -6.20
CA PHE A 64 -7.77 -3.40 -7.60
C PHE A 64 -8.67 -4.64 -7.69
N GLY A 65 -9.31 -4.83 -8.84
CA GLY A 65 -10.26 -5.91 -9.08
C GLY A 65 -11.70 -5.47 -8.84
N GLU A 66 -12.62 -6.42 -8.74
CA GLU A 66 -14.04 -6.12 -8.50
C GLU A 66 -14.23 -5.42 -7.15
N ASP A 67 -14.91 -4.28 -7.18
CA ASP A 67 -15.37 -3.58 -5.98
C ASP A 67 -16.51 -4.40 -5.36
N GLU A 68 -16.16 -5.27 -4.40
CA GLU A 68 -17.15 -5.85 -3.51
C GLU A 68 -17.57 -4.84 -2.44
N GLU A 69 -18.88 -4.74 -2.25
CA GLU A 69 -19.52 -3.82 -1.30
C GLU A 69 -18.96 -4.03 0.12
N GLY A 70 -18.20 -3.04 0.60
CA GLY A 70 -17.56 -3.04 1.93
C GLY A 70 -16.07 -3.40 1.97
N LYS A 71 -15.43 -3.77 0.85
CA LYS A 71 -13.96 -3.95 0.79
C LYS A 71 -13.24 -2.61 0.99
N SER A 72 -13.63 -1.59 0.23
CA SER A 72 -13.03 -0.26 0.24
C SER A 72 -13.15 0.38 1.63
N GLU A 73 -14.33 0.31 2.26
CA GLU A 73 -14.56 0.86 3.62
C GLU A 73 -13.65 0.20 4.68
N LYS A 74 -13.43 -1.12 4.59
CA LYS A 74 -12.53 -1.85 5.49
C LYS A 74 -11.06 -1.45 5.29
N LEU A 75 -10.64 -1.30 4.04
CA LEU A 75 -9.27 -0.91 3.69
C LEU A 75 -9.00 0.55 4.07
N GLU A 76 -9.95 1.46 3.83
CA GLU A 76 -9.90 2.84 4.28
C GLU A 76 -9.78 2.93 5.80
N ALA A 77 -10.58 2.16 6.55
CA ALA A 77 -10.49 2.12 8.01
C ALA A 77 -9.12 1.61 8.50
N LEU A 78 -8.53 0.63 7.80
CA LEU A 78 -7.18 0.15 8.09
C LEU A 78 -6.15 1.26 7.86
N VAL A 79 -6.18 1.91 6.68
CA VAL A 79 -5.24 2.96 6.30
C VAL A 79 -5.36 4.16 7.25
N ALA A 80 -6.58 4.59 7.58
CA ALA A 80 -6.83 5.65 8.55
C ALA A 80 -6.27 5.31 9.95
N ALA A 81 -6.36 4.05 10.37
CA ALA A 81 -5.80 3.60 11.65
C ALA A 81 -4.26 3.55 11.65
N VAL A 82 -3.62 3.33 10.49
CA VAL A 82 -2.16 3.36 10.33
C VAL A 82 -1.63 4.78 10.17
N ASN A 83 -2.35 5.63 9.44
CA ASN A 83 -1.85 6.91 8.95
C ASN A 83 -1.30 7.78 10.09
N ASN A 84 -0.11 8.31 9.84
CA ASN A 84 0.60 9.20 10.75
C ASN A 84 1.29 10.28 9.92
N ASN A 85 0.74 11.50 9.93
CA ASN A 85 1.22 12.65 9.15
C ASN A 85 1.35 12.34 7.64
N ASP A 86 0.29 11.80 7.02
CA ASP A 86 0.19 11.55 5.57
C ASP A 86 1.30 10.67 5.00
N THR A 87 1.67 9.62 5.74
CA THR A 87 2.70 8.65 5.31
C THR A 87 2.12 7.41 4.63
N SER A 88 0.80 7.25 4.69
CA SER A 88 0.06 6.03 4.31
C SER A 88 -1.08 6.38 3.36
N HIS A 89 -1.13 5.73 2.20
CA HIS A 89 -2.05 6.07 1.13
C HIS A 89 -2.92 4.89 0.70
N ILE A 90 -4.09 5.18 0.15
CA ILE A 90 -4.92 4.19 -0.54
C ILE A 90 -5.16 4.64 -1.97
N VAL A 91 -5.03 3.71 -2.90
CA VAL A 91 -5.28 3.92 -4.33
C VAL A 91 -6.32 2.91 -4.77
N HIS A 92 -7.48 3.41 -5.21
CA HIS A 92 -8.51 2.59 -5.85
C HIS A 92 -8.28 2.61 -7.36
N VAL A 93 -8.03 1.44 -7.93
CA VAL A 93 -7.85 1.27 -9.36
C VAL A 93 -9.19 0.84 -9.96
N PRO A 94 -9.81 1.67 -10.82
CA PRO A 94 -11.05 1.30 -11.47
C PRO A 94 -10.84 0.09 -12.40
N PRO A 95 -11.84 -0.78 -12.56
CA PRO A 95 -11.76 -1.90 -13.50
C PRO A 95 -11.64 -1.37 -14.93
N GLY A 96 -10.57 -1.72 -15.63
CA GLY A 96 -10.31 -1.26 -16.99
C GLY A 96 -9.10 -1.94 -17.64
N PRO A 97 -8.86 -1.72 -18.95
CA PRO A 97 -7.73 -2.30 -19.68
C PRO A 97 -6.38 -1.64 -19.37
N ASN A 98 -6.39 -0.60 -18.52
CA ASN A 98 -5.18 0.14 -18.18
C ASN A 98 -4.23 -0.73 -17.38
N ALA A 99 -2.93 -0.64 -17.70
CA ALA A 99 -1.92 -1.34 -16.94
C ALA A 99 -1.84 -0.74 -15.53
N LEU A 100 -1.77 -1.60 -14.50
CA LEU A 100 -1.60 -1.17 -13.11
C LEU A 100 -0.36 -0.29 -12.92
N SER A 101 0.68 -0.51 -13.73
CA SER A 101 1.90 0.30 -13.75
C SER A 101 1.61 1.78 -13.96
N ASP A 102 0.74 2.12 -14.91
CA ASP A 102 0.53 3.50 -15.35
C ASP A 102 -0.24 4.30 -14.29
N VAL A 103 -1.21 3.64 -13.65
CA VAL A 103 -1.95 4.23 -12.52
C VAL A 103 -1.01 4.45 -11.34
N LEU A 104 -0.17 3.46 -11.01
CA LEU A 104 0.72 3.52 -9.85
C LEU A 104 1.82 4.58 -9.97
N ILE A 105 2.38 4.80 -11.17
CA ILE A 105 3.41 5.84 -11.39
C ILE A 105 2.90 7.24 -11.04
N SER A 106 1.60 7.49 -11.24
CA SER A 106 0.97 8.77 -10.93
C SER A 106 0.61 8.95 -9.44
N THR A 107 0.77 7.90 -8.62
CA THR A 107 0.30 7.89 -7.23
C THR A 107 1.41 8.29 -6.24
N PRO A 108 1.04 8.89 -5.08
CA PRO A 108 2.00 9.26 -4.03
C PRO A 108 2.84 8.09 -3.50
N ILE A 109 2.42 6.84 -3.77
CA ILE A 109 3.18 5.61 -3.48
C ILE A 109 4.58 5.68 -4.08
N PHE A 110 4.72 6.21 -5.31
CA PHE A 110 5.99 6.34 -6.03
C PHE A 110 6.58 7.75 -5.98
N THR A 111 5.73 8.78 -5.89
CA THR A 111 6.16 10.19 -5.88
C THR A 111 6.79 10.59 -4.54
N GLY A 112 6.44 9.92 -3.43
CA GLY A 112 7.07 10.09 -2.12
C GLY A 112 6.68 11.41 -1.44
N ASP A 113 6.30 11.34 -0.17
CA ASP A 113 5.73 12.44 0.63
C ASP A 113 6.74 13.53 1.05
N GLY A 114 7.82 13.74 0.30
CA GLY A 114 8.78 14.82 0.53
C GLY A 114 10.19 14.53 0.00
N GLU A 115 10.67 15.44 -0.86
CA GLU A 115 12.07 15.80 -1.20
C GLU A 115 13.11 14.66 -1.38
N GLY A 116 12.64 13.45 -1.64
CA GLY A 116 13.47 12.27 -1.86
C GLY A 116 12.88 11.49 -3.01
N GLY A 117 12.66 12.17 -4.14
CA GLY A 117 12.12 11.58 -5.36
C GLY A 117 12.81 10.25 -5.64
N SER A 118 12.03 9.18 -5.60
CA SER A 118 12.51 7.85 -5.96
C SER A 118 13.18 7.95 -7.34
N GLY A 119 14.35 7.33 -7.53
CA GLY A 119 15.01 7.30 -8.85
C GLY A 119 14.12 6.75 -9.97
N PHE A 120 13.01 6.11 -9.59
CA PHE A 120 11.92 5.69 -10.46
C PHE A 120 11.09 6.85 -11.02
N ALA A 121 10.73 7.87 -10.23
CA ALA A 121 10.00 9.04 -10.72
C ALA A 121 10.85 9.83 -11.73
N ALA A 122 12.16 9.94 -11.48
CA ALA A 122 13.11 10.53 -12.42
C ALA A 122 13.26 9.69 -13.71
N ALA A 123 13.32 8.36 -13.59
CA ALA A 123 13.40 7.46 -14.74
C ALA A 123 12.09 7.43 -15.58
N ALA A 124 10.92 7.49 -14.94
CA ALA A 124 9.63 7.54 -15.63
C ALA A 124 9.42 8.89 -16.34
N ALA A 125 9.82 10.01 -15.72
CA ALA A 125 9.82 11.32 -16.36
C ALA A 125 10.78 11.37 -17.56
N ALA A 126 11.97 10.74 -17.45
CA ALA A 126 12.91 10.62 -18.56
C ALA A 126 12.39 9.72 -19.69
N ALA A 127 11.67 8.63 -19.37
CA ALA A 127 11.04 7.77 -20.36
C ALA A 127 9.88 8.47 -21.09
N ALA A 128 9.09 9.27 -20.39
CA ALA A 128 8.02 10.08 -20.99
C ALA A 128 8.55 11.24 -21.84
N ALA A 129 9.71 11.80 -21.49
CA ALA A 129 10.36 12.88 -22.25
C ALA A 129 11.26 12.37 -23.40
N GLY A 130 11.64 11.09 -23.41
CA GLY A 130 12.55 10.48 -24.38
C GLY A 130 11.88 9.77 -25.56
N GLY A 131 10.55 9.77 -25.64
CA GLY A 131 9.80 9.18 -26.77
C GLY A 131 9.79 10.09 -28.00
N VAL A 132 10.83 10.00 -28.83
CA VAL A 132 10.81 10.35 -30.26
C VAL A 132 10.98 9.07 -31.06
#